data_AF-A0A172M512-F1
#
_entry.id   AF-A0A172M512-F1
#
_cell.length_a   1.000
_cell.length_b   1.000
_cell.length_c   1.000
_cell.angle_alpha   90.00
_cell.angle_beta   90.00
_cell.angle_gamma   90.00
#
_symmetry.space_group_name_H-M   'P 1'
#
loop_
_entity.id
_entity.type
_entity.pdbx_description
1 polymer ?
#
loop_
_entity_poly.entity_id
_entity_poly.type
_entity_poly.pdbx_seq_one_letter_code
_entity_poly.pdbx_strand_id
1 'polypeptide(L)'
;TIPEVKRTPPDVPFINAVGALQDLCIENNLQEPKYKQINEVGPPHAKIFSIQCTVTTFKETGVARTKKQAKQEAAKKMLDKINELTTGLHIGTNKELDERKDYSQIAKARYPALSRLPTSRKINLGVKISEYHIQFKNLFDAEIRKELIEKLTSIIPQNENHFSEKFVDLVDKLREILAIAGLD
;
A
#
# COMPACT_ATOMS: atom_id res chain seq x y z
N THR A 1 -8.14 12.23 -37.01
CA THR A 1 -9.31 11.85 -36.19
C THR A 1 -8.90 11.80 -34.74
N ILE A 2 -9.64 12.44 -33.84
CA ILE A 2 -9.32 12.47 -32.40
C ILE A 2 -9.65 11.08 -31.81
N PRO A 3 -8.72 10.42 -31.10
CA PRO A 3 -8.99 9.11 -30.51
C PRO A 3 -10.06 9.23 -29.41
N GLU A 4 -11.11 8.42 -29.51
CA GLU A 4 -12.25 8.43 -28.61
C GLU A 4 -11.89 7.82 -27.25
N VAL A 5 -11.89 8.63 -26.19
CA VAL A 5 -11.63 8.18 -24.81
C VAL A 5 -12.95 7.89 -24.11
N LYS A 6 -13.22 6.62 -23.82
CA LYS A 6 -14.38 6.18 -23.02
C LYS A 6 -14.33 6.81 -21.64
N ARG A 7 -15.44 7.40 -21.19
CA ARG A 7 -15.55 7.94 -19.83
C ARG A 7 -15.70 6.76 -18.86
N THR A 8 -14.79 6.64 -17.90
CA THR A 8 -14.97 5.69 -16.79
C THR A 8 -16.07 6.20 -15.85
N PRO A 9 -17.03 5.35 -15.45
CA PRO A 9 -18.02 5.71 -14.44
C PRO A 9 -17.35 6.14 -13.12
N PRO A 10 -17.95 7.05 -12.33
CA PRO A 10 -17.37 7.52 -11.08
C PRO A 10 -17.27 6.46 -9.97
N ASP A 11 -17.92 5.30 -10.11
CA ASP A 11 -18.04 4.27 -9.08
C ASP A 11 -17.03 3.10 -9.20
N VAL A 12 -16.14 3.10 -10.20
CA VAL A 12 -15.14 2.03 -10.34
C VAL A 12 -13.99 2.25 -9.36
N PRO A 13 -13.64 1.24 -8.53
CA PRO A 13 -12.49 1.34 -7.64
C PRO A 13 -11.22 1.56 -8.46
N PHE A 14 -10.34 2.44 -7.96
CA PHE A 14 -9.06 2.72 -8.60
C PHE A 14 -8.16 1.48 -8.51
N ILE A 15 -7.91 0.84 -9.66
CA ILE A 15 -6.98 -0.29 -9.77
C ILE A 15 -5.63 0.25 -10.20
N ASN A 16 -4.57 -0.07 -9.46
CA ASN A 16 -3.20 0.31 -9.82
C ASN A 16 -2.63 -0.61 -10.90
N ALA A 17 -3.09 -0.45 -12.15
CA ALA A 17 -2.62 -1.24 -13.28
C ALA A 17 -1.11 -1.10 -13.55
N VAL A 18 -0.52 0.06 -13.22
CA VAL A 18 0.92 0.31 -13.39
C VAL A 18 1.74 -0.55 -12.43
N GLY A 19 1.33 -0.63 -11.17
CA GLY A 19 1.97 -1.48 -10.16
C GLY A 19 1.82 -2.95 -10.51
N ALA A 20 0.61 -3.39 -10.86
CA ALA A 20 0.37 -4.77 -11.28
C ALA A 20 1.22 -5.20 -12.48
N LEU A 21 1.40 -4.32 -13.48
CA LEU A 21 2.29 -4.60 -14.61
C LEU A 21 3.76 -4.70 -14.19
N GLN A 22 4.20 -3.84 -13.27
CA GLN A 22 5.57 -3.87 -12.76
C GLN A 22 5.84 -5.17 -11.99
N ASP A 23 4.94 -5.55 -11.08
CA ASP A 23 5.03 -6.80 -10.32
C ASP A 23 5.10 -8.00 -11.27
N LEU A 24 4.21 -8.06 -12.26
CA LEU A 24 4.20 -9.12 -13.28
C LEU A 24 5.51 -9.18 -14.07
N CYS A 25 6.08 -8.03 -14.43
CA CYS A 25 7.37 -7.99 -15.13
C CYS A 25 8.50 -8.56 -14.26
N ILE A 26 8.51 -8.23 -12.97
CA ILE A 26 9.51 -8.74 -12.02
C ILE A 26 9.36 -10.24 -11.85
N GLU A 27 8.15 -10.74 -11.62
CA GLU A 27 7.86 -12.17 -11.44
C GLU A 27 8.27 -13.02 -12.66
N ASN A 28 8.08 -12.48 -13.86
CA ASN A 28 8.39 -13.19 -15.11
C ASN A 28 9.81 -12.91 -15.63
N ASN A 29 10.68 -12.25 -14.84
CA ASN A 29 12.03 -11.83 -15.26
C ASN A 29 12.04 -11.03 -16.58
N LEU A 30 11.00 -10.25 -16.82
CA LEU A 30 10.88 -9.36 -17.97
C LEU A 30 11.55 -8.00 -17.71
N GLN A 31 11.86 -7.28 -18.79
CA GLN A 31 12.40 -5.94 -18.67
C GLN A 31 11.36 -4.97 -18.07
N GLU A 32 11.84 -4.01 -17.26
CA GLU A 32 11.00 -2.96 -16.68
C GLU A 32 10.13 -2.23 -17.72
N PRO A 33 8.84 -1.96 -17.42
CA PRO A 33 7.93 -1.26 -18.33
C PRO A 33 8.33 0.20 -18.51
N LYS A 34 8.70 0.58 -19.75
CA LYS A 34 9.06 1.96 -20.11
C LYS A 34 7.86 2.72 -20.65
N TYR A 35 7.61 3.90 -20.08
CA TYR A 35 6.50 4.75 -20.49
C TYR A 35 7.00 5.99 -21.23
N LYS A 36 6.44 6.27 -22.42
CA LYS A 36 6.74 7.47 -23.20
C LYS A 36 5.46 8.16 -23.65
N GLN A 37 5.38 9.47 -23.48
CA GLN A 37 4.28 10.26 -24.03
C GLN A 37 4.50 10.42 -25.54
N ILE A 38 3.55 9.96 -26.35
CA ILE A 38 3.65 10.06 -27.82
C ILE A 38 2.92 11.30 -28.33
N ASN A 39 1.68 11.50 -27.89
CA ASN A 39 0.80 12.52 -28.45
C ASN A 39 -0.01 13.25 -27.38
N GLU A 40 -0.31 14.51 -27.66
CA GLU A 40 -1.18 15.36 -26.86
C GLU A 40 -2.08 16.15 -27.82
N VAL A 41 -3.38 15.88 -27.81
CA VAL A 41 -4.33 16.43 -28.79
C VAL A 41 -5.56 16.96 -28.07
N GLY A 42 -6.09 18.09 -28.52
CA GLY A 42 -7.38 18.63 -28.07
C GLY A 42 -7.27 20.04 -27.49
N PRO A 43 -8.42 20.71 -27.31
CA PRO A 43 -8.49 22.06 -26.77
C PRO A 43 -8.12 22.08 -25.27
N PRO A 44 -7.77 23.25 -24.69
CA PRO A 44 -7.32 23.36 -23.29
C PRO A 44 -8.25 22.69 -22.25
N HIS A 45 -9.55 22.69 -22.52
CA HIS A 45 -10.58 22.11 -21.64
C HIS A 45 -10.92 20.64 -21.95
N ALA A 46 -10.38 20.04 -23.03
CA ALA A 46 -10.64 18.66 -23.42
C ALA A 46 -9.40 18.01 -24.04
N LYS A 47 -8.27 18.13 -23.36
CA LYS A 47 -6.99 17.58 -23.80
C LYS A 47 -6.93 16.07 -23.59
N ILE A 48 -6.35 15.38 -24.56
CA ILE A 48 -6.18 13.94 -24.60
C ILE A 48 -4.68 13.64 -24.69
N PHE A 49 -4.20 12.79 -23.79
CA PHE A 49 -2.83 12.34 -23.71
C PHE A 49 -2.75 10.89 -24.18
N SER A 50 -1.77 10.60 -25.03
CA SER A 50 -1.44 9.26 -25.48
C SER A 50 -0.08 8.85 -24.93
N ILE A 51 -0.04 7.77 -24.17
CA ILE A 51 1.17 7.22 -23.57
C ILE A 51 1.41 5.81 -24.11
N GLN A 52 2.62 5.56 -24.58
CA GLN A 52 3.10 4.22 -24.92
C GLN A 52 3.69 3.56 -23.70
N CYS A 53 3.35 2.29 -23.48
CA CYS A 53 4.10 1.37 -22.64
C CYS A 53 4.89 0.43 -23.55
N THR A 54 6.18 0.24 -23.27
CA THR A 54 7.06 -0.73 -23.94
C THR A 54 7.58 -1.72 -22.90
N VAL A 55 7.34 -3.01 -23.11
CA VAL A 55 7.83 -4.12 -22.27
C VAL A 55 8.50 -5.13 -23.17
N THR A 56 9.82 -5.29 -23.04
CA THR A 56 10.66 -6.20 -23.83
C THR A 56 10.46 -6.02 -25.35
N THR A 57 9.55 -6.78 -25.97
CA THR A 57 9.18 -6.71 -27.40
C THR A 57 7.79 -6.11 -27.64
N PHE A 58 6.95 -6.03 -26.62
CA PHE A 58 5.57 -5.55 -26.71
C PHE A 58 5.49 -4.04 -26.55
N LYS A 59 4.61 -3.44 -27.35
CA LYS A 59 4.32 -2.01 -27.30
C LYS A 59 2.81 -1.83 -27.33
N GLU A 60 2.30 -1.12 -26.34
CA GLU A 60 0.87 -0.80 -26.22
C GLU A 60 0.67 0.69 -25.96
N THR A 61 -0.44 1.23 -26.44
CA THR A 61 -0.74 2.67 -26.33
C THR A 61 -2.05 2.89 -25.60
N GLY A 62 -1.96 3.60 -24.46
CA GLY A 62 -3.08 4.07 -23.67
C GLY A 62 -3.42 5.51 -24.01
N VAL A 63 -4.71 5.82 -24.13
CA VAL A 63 -5.21 7.15 -24.45
C VAL A 63 -6.20 7.57 -23.36
N ALA A 64 -5.97 8.72 -22.73
CA ALA A 64 -6.88 9.24 -21.72
C ALA A 64 -6.86 10.77 -21.62
N ARG A 65 -7.76 11.33 -20.81
CA ARG A 65 -7.87 12.80 -20.58
C ARG A 65 -6.79 13.36 -19.67
N THR A 66 -6.11 12.51 -18.91
CA THR A 66 -5.02 12.90 -18.02
C THR A 66 -3.81 12.01 -18.23
N LYS A 67 -2.59 12.54 -18.01
CA LYS A 67 -1.35 11.77 -18.10
C LYS A 67 -1.36 10.54 -17.18
N LYS A 68 -1.92 10.68 -15.97
CA LYS A 68 -2.05 9.57 -15.00
C LYS A 68 -2.96 8.46 -15.52
N GLN A 69 -4.16 8.80 -16.01
CA GLN A 69 -5.07 7.81 -16.59
C GLN A 69 -4.50 7.20 -17.87
N ALA A 70 -3.82 7.97 -18.72
CA ALA A 70 -3.24 7.45 -19.96
C ALA A 70 -2.14 6.41 -19.66
N LYS A 71 -1.36 6.64 -18.60
CA LYS A 71 -0.34 5.69 -18.13
C LYS A 71 -0.99 4.40 -17.61
N GLN A 72 -2.06 4.52 -16.82
CA GLN A 72 -2.80 3.35 -16.34
C GLN A 72 -3.47 2.57 -17.46
N GLU A 73 -4.09 3.25 -18.43
CA GLU A 73 -4.72 2.63 -19.58
C GLU A 73 -3.69 1.87 -20.43
N ALA A 74 -2.51 2.46 -20.63
CA ALA A 74 -1.42 1.81 -21.35
C ALA A 74 -0.95 0.54 -20.63
N ALA A 75 -0.82 0.61 -19.30
CA ALA A 75 -0.43 -0.54 -18.48
C ALA A 75 -1.50 -1.64 -18.48
N LYS A 76 -2.78 -1.27 -18.39
CA LYS A 76 -3.90 -2.23 -18.43
C LYS A 76 -3.93 -2.99 -19.75
N LYS A 77 -3.84 -2.30 -20.88
CA LYS A 77 -3.78 -2.96 -22.20
C LYS A 77 -2.58 -3.89 -22.34
N MET A 78 -1.43 -3.49 -21.79
CA MET A 78 -0.24 -4.33 -21.78
C MET A 78 -0.44 -5.60 -20.93
N LEU A 79 -1.04 -5.48 -19.74
CA LEU A 79 -1.39 -6.62 -18.90
C LEU A 79 -2.34 -7.59 -19.62
N ASP A 80 -3.41 -7.06 -20.22
CA ASP A 80 -4.38 -7.86 -20.97
C ASP A 80 -3.69 -8.62 -22.11
N LYS A 81 -2.79 -7.97 -22.85
CA LYS A 81 -2.03 -8.57 -23.94
C LYS A 81 -1.05 -9.65 -23.47
N ILE A 82 -0.34 -9.40 -22.37
CA ILE A 82 0.57 -10.41 -21.79
C ILE A 82 -0.25 -11.60 -21.31
N ASN A 83 -1.39 -11.38 -20.66
CA ASN A 83 -2.30 -12.43 -20.23
C ASN A 83 -2.87 -13.22 -21.43
N GLU A 84 -3.26 -12.56 -22.52
CA GLU A 84 -3.75 -13.24 -23.74
C GLU A 84 -2.69 -14.16 -24.34
N LEU A 85 -1.43 -13.71 -24.39
CA LEU A 85 -0.32 -14.52 -24.89
C LEU A 85 0.02 -15.69 -23.95
N THR A 86 -0.06 -15.47 -22.63
CA THR A 86 0.21 -16.51 -21.64
C THR A 86 -0.93 -17.53 -21.52
N THR A 87 -2.19 -17.11 -21.69
CA THR A 87 -3.36 -18.00 -21.65
C THR A 87 -3.41 -18.97 -22.84
N GLY A 88 -2.84 -18.60 -23.98
CA GLY A 88 -2.63 -19.53 -25.11
C GLY A 88 -1.60 -20.64 -24.84
N LEU A 89 -0.78 -20.49 -23.79
CA LEU A 89 0.28 -21.44 -23.41
C LEU A 89 0.02 -22.13 -22.06
N HIS A 90 -1.02 -21.74 -21.33
CA HIS A 90 -1.26 -22.21 -19.97
C HIS A 90 -2.70 -22.70 -19.76
N ILE A 91 -2.87 -24.03 -19.81
CA ILE A 91 -3.98 -24.72 -19.17
C ILE A 91 -3.77 -24.56 -17.67
N GLY A 92 -4.48 -23.61 -17.06
CA GLY A 92 -4.67 -23.53 -15.61
C GLY A 92 -3.68 -22.66 -14.83
N THR A 93 -3.83 -21.34 -14.90
CA THR A 93 -3.50 -20.48 -13.75
C THR A 93 -4.78 -20.01 -13.11
N ASN A 94 -4.92 -20.36 -11.84
CA ASN A 94 -6.02 -20.00 -10.97
C ASN A 94 -6.28 -18.50 -10.99
N LYS A 95 -7.57 -18.15 -11.02
CA LYS A 95 -8.08 -16.81 -10.75
C LYS A 95 -7.87 -16.48 -9.27
N GLU A 96 -6.64 -16.24 -8.84
CA GLU A 96 -6.28 -15.80 -7.48
C GLU A 96 -5.91 -14.31 -7.49
N LEU A 97 -6.78 -13.47 -8.05
CA LEU A 97 -6.66 -12.01 -7.96
C LEU A 97 -7.69 -11.38 -6.99
N ASP A 98 -8.37 -12.16 -6.14
CA ASP A 98 -9.45 -11.64 -5.29
C ASP A 98 -9.19 -11.65 -3.77
N GLU A 99 -8.03 -12.09 -3.29
CA GLU A 99 -7.78 -12.22 -1.83
C GLU A 99 -7.38 -10.92 -1.11
N ARG A 100 -7.08 -9.82 -1.83
CA ARG A 100 -6.75 -8.52 -1.19
C ARG A 100 -7.96 -7.72 -0.68
N LYS A 101 -9.17 -8.30 -0.68
CA LYS A 101 -10.39 -7.61 -0.19
C LYS A 101 -10.59 -7.71 1.32
N ASP A 102 -9.97 -8.66 2.02
CA ASP A 102 -10.38 -8.98 3.39
C ASP A 102 -9.86 -7.98 4.45
N TYR A 103 -8.60 -7.56 4.33
CA TYR A 103 -8.01 -6.58 5.27
C TYR A 103 -8.77 -5.25 5.33
N SER A 104 -9.30 -4.80 4.19
CA SER A 104 -10.06 -3.54 4.12
C SER A 104 -11.42 -3.65 4.82
N GLN A 105 -12.05 -4.83 4.78
CA GLN A 105 -13.37 -5.05 5.37
C GLN A 105 -13.31 -5.14 6.89
N ILE A 106 -12.34 -5.87 7.43
CA ILE A 106 -12.12 -5.98 8.88
C ILE A 106 -11.83 -4.58 9.48
N ALA A 107 -11.00 -3.79 8.81
CA ALA A 107 -10.71 -2.42 9.22
C ALA A 107 -11.95 -1.51 9.17
N LYS A 108 -12.75 -1.58 8.10
CA LYS A 108 -14.02 -0.84 7.97
C LYS A 108 -15.05 -1.23 9.02
N ALA A 109 -15.13 -2.51 9.37
CA ALA A 109 -16.07 -3.02 10.38
C ALA A 109 -15.67 -2.59 11.81
N ARG A 110 -14.37 -2.48 12.11
CA ARG A 110 -13.88 -2.07 13.44
C ARG A 110 -13.85 -0.55 13.65
N TYR A 111 -13.70 0.25 12.60
CA TYR A 111 -13.59 1.71 12.70
C TYR A 111 -14.73 2.40 13.46
N PRO A 112 -16.02 2.02 13.30
CA PRO A 112 -17.12 2.63 14.02
C PRO A 112 -17.12 2.38 15.53
N ALA A 113 -16.47 1.30 15.98
CA ALA A 113 -16.28 1.02 17.40
C ALA A 113 -15.10 1.84 17.96
N LEU A 114 -14.03 2.00 17.18
CA LEU A 114 -12.87 2.81 17.53
C LEU A 114 -13.17 4.32 17.56
N SER A 115 -14.05 4.81 16.69
CA SER A 115 -14.43 6.22 16.63
C SER A 115 -15.38 6.66 17.76
N ARG A 116 -15.98 5.70 18.48
CA ARG A 116 -16.94 5.94 19.58
C ARG A 116 -16.32 5.81 20.96
N LEU A 117 -15.07 5.34 21.06
CA LEU A 117 -14.33 5.44 22.31
C LEU A 117 -14.25 6.92 22.69
N PRO A 118 -14.43 7.28 23.97
CA PRO A 118 -14.10 8.62 24.42
C PRO A 118 -12.64 8.82 24.05
N THR A 119 -12.39 9.69 23.06
CA THR A 119 -11.04 10.01 22.63
C THR A 119 -10.34 10.54 23.86
N SER A 120 -9.61 9.68 24.59
CA SER A 120 -8.68 10.14 25.61
C SER A 120 -7.82 11.13 24.88
N ARG A 121 -7.92 12.38 25.34
CA ARG A 121 -7.62 13.62 24.62
C ARG A 121 -6.45 13.36 23.68
N LYS A 122 -6.62 13.57 22.37
CA LYS A 122 -5.46 13.69 21.48
C LYS A 122 -4.55 14.72 22.15
N ILE A 123 -3.48 14.26 22.77
CA ILE A 123 -2.57 15.14 23.47
C ILE A 123 -1.88 15.87 22.34
N ASN A 124 -2.34 17.09 22.04
CA ASN A 124 -1.63 17.98 21.15
C ASN A 124 -0.40 18.42 21.95
N LEU A 125 0.68 17.63 21.96
CA LEU A 125 1.90 17.96 22.71
C LEU A 125 2.60 19.23 22.19
N GLY A 126 2.05 19.96 21.19
CA GLY A 126 2.70 21.13 20.61
C GLY A 126 4.04 20.82 19.92
N VAL A 127 4.34 19.54 19.74
CA VAL A 127 5.64 19.02 19.33
C VAL A 127 5.47 18.19 18.06
N LYS A 128 6.48 18.25 17.18
CA LYS A 128 6.50 17.49 15.93
C LYS A 128 6.49 15.98 16.27
N ILE A 129 5.75 15.21 15.49
CA ILE A 129 5.66 13.74 15.65
C ILE A 129 7.05 13.10 15.66
N SER A 130 8.01 13.62 14.89
CA SER A 130 9.41 13.15 14.88
C SER A 130 10.09 13.22 16.25
N GLU A 131 9.68 14.14 17.12
CA GLU A 131 10.28 14.41 18.42
C GLU A 131 9.54 13.72 19.58
N TYR A 132 8.45 12.98 19.30
CA TYR A 132 7.68 12.30 20.35
C TYR A 132 8.50 11.26 21.11
N HIS A 133 9.41 10.56 20.44
CA HIS A 133 10.29 9.59 21.11
C HIS A 133 11.26 10.26 22.09
N ILE A 134 11.63 11.51 21.87
CA ILE A 134 12.51 12.30 22.76
C ILE A 134 11.70 12.81 23.96
N GLN A 135 10.49 13.32 23.73
CA GLN A 135 9.62 13.72 24.83
C GLN A 135 9.18 12.55 25.69
N PHE A 136 8.81 11.43 25.08
CA PHE A 136 8.47 10.19 25.78
C PHE A 136 9.66 9.71 26.62
N LYS A 137 10.88 9.77 26.07
CA LYS A 137 12.10 9.47 26.83
C LYS A 137 12.23 10.37 28.05
N ASN A 138 11.99 11.67 27.90
CA ASN A 138 12.13 12.67 28.97
C ASN A 138 10.98 12.69 29.99
N LEU A 139 9.86 12.00 29.71
CA LEU A 139 8.71 11.91 30.61
C LEU A 139 8.97 11.00 31.81
N PHE A 140 9.85 10.01 31.65
CA PHE A 140 10.23 9.08 32.71
C PHE A 140 11.54 9.51 33.37
N ASP A 141 11.58 9.35 34.68
CA ASP A 141 12.80 9.51 35.47
C ASP A 141 13.90 8.54 34.98
N ALA A 142 15.16 8.91 35.16
CA ALA A 142 16.30 8.17 34.64
C ALA A 142 16.38 6.73 35.18
N GLU A 143 15.84 6.51 36.38
CA GLU A 143 15.80 5.22 37.06
C GLU A 143 14.72 4.31 36.46
N ILE A 144 13.49 4.82 36.31
CA ILE A 144 12.37 4.12 35.65
C ILE A 144 12.73 3.78 34.19
N ARG A 145 13.41 4.69 33.50
CA ARG A 145 13.83 4.49 32.11
C ARG A 145 14.82 3.32 31.97
N LYS A 146 15.76 3.18 32.90
CA LYS A 146 16.72 2.06 32.88
C LYS A 146 15.99 0.73 33.12
N GLU A 147 15.10 0.69 34.11
CA GLU A 147 14.30 -0.50 34.41
C GLU A 147 13.41 -0.92 33.22
N LEU A 148 12.76 0.06 32.56
CA LEU A 148 11.94 -0.18 31.37
C LEU A 148 12.76 -0.75 30.20
N ILE A 149 13.93 -0.18 29.92
CA ILE A 149 14.80 -0.64 28.84
C ILE A 149 15.27 -2.08 29.10
N GLU A 150 15.65 -2.39 30.34
CA GLU A 150 16.10 -3.72 30.73
C GLU A 150 14.99 -4.77 30.55
N LYS A 151 13.78 -4.46 31.03
CA LYS A 151 12.62 -5.35 30.87
C LYS A 151 12.20 -5.52 29.41
N LEU A 152 12.15 -4.44 28.63
CA LEU A 152 11.84 -4.51 27.19
C LEU A 152 12.89 -5.33 26.42
N THR A 153 14.16 -5.21 26.76
CA THR A 153 15.25 -5.96 26.13
C THR A 153 15.18 -7.45 26.47
N SER A 154 14.77 -7.79 27.68
CA SER A 154 14.54 -9.19 28.11
C SER A 154 13.34 -9.82 27.40
N ILE A 155 12.35 -9.01 27.04
CA ILE A 155 11.11 -9.47 26.40
C ILE A 155 11.26 -9.69 24.90
N ILE A 156 12.13 -8.95 24.21
CA ILE A 156 12.39 -9.17 22.79
C ILE A 156 13.35 -10.36 22.67
N PRO A 157 12.89 -11.57 22.31
CA PRO A 157 13.82 -12.66 22.07
C PRO A 157 14.74 -12.25 20.92
N GLN A 158 16.04 -12.30 21.16
CA GLN A 158 17.04 -12.18 20.11
C GLN A 158 16.77 -13.32 19.12
N ASN A 159 16.12 -12.98 18.01
CA ASN A 159 16.12 -13.74 16.77
C ASN A 159 15.58 -15.17 16.88
N GLU A 160 14.25 -15.38 16.85
CA GLU A 160 13.67 -16.59 16.24
C GLU A 160 12.37 -16.31 15.47
N ASN A 161 12.38 -16.73 14.20
CA ASN A 161 11.35 -16.53 13.17
C ASN A 161 10.07 -17.38 13.34
N HIS A 162 9.60 -17.65 14.57
CA HIS A 162 8.37 -18.42 14.78
C HIS A 162 7.37 -17.68 15.67
N PHE A 163 6.61 -16.79 15.02
CA PHE A 163 5.52 -16.00 15.61
C PHE A 163 4.19 -16.74 15.49
N SER A 164 3.66 -17.32 16.56
CA SER A 164 2.22 -17.66 16.58
C SER A 164 1.61 -17.68 17.98
N GLU A 165 2.14 -18.43 18.96
CA GLU A 165 1.48 -18.55 20.29
C GLU A 165 2.06 -17.65 21.39
N LYS A 166 3.31 -17.17 21.26
CA LYS A 166 3.97 -16.34 22.29
C LYS A 166 3.56 -14.87 22.32
N PHE A 167 2.64 -14.43 21.45
CA PHE A 167 2.28 -13.01 21.33
C PHE A 167 1.31 -12.55 22.43
N VAL A 168 0.46 -13.45 22.95
CA VAL A 168 -0.46 -13.12 24.05
C VAL A 168 0.34 -12.85 25.33
N ASP A 169 1.29 -13.73 25.65
CA ASP A 169 2.22 -13.55 26.78
C ASP A 169 3.08 -12.28 26.63
N LEU A 170 3.39 -11.89 25.39
CA LEU A 170 4.14 -10.67 25.09
C LEU A 170 3.32 -9.41 25.43
N VAL A 171 2.04 -9.42 25.07
CA VAL A 171 1.12 -8.32 25.32
C VAL A 171 0.85 -8.15 26.81
N ASP A 172 0.69 -9.24 27.56
CA ASP A 172 0.52 -9.18 29.02
C ASP A 172 1.78 -8.67 29.72
N LYS A 173 2.97 -9.10 29.28
CA LYS A 173 4.25 -8.55 29.79
C LYS A 173 4.44 -7.07 29.45
N LEU A 174 4.03 -6.64 28.25
CA LEU A 174 4.03 -5.23 27.86
C LEU A 174 3.05 -4.41 28.71
N ARG A 175 1.92 -5.00 29.09
CA ARG A 175 0.92 -4.35 29.94
C ARG A 175 1.45 -4.11 31.35
N GLU A 176 2.15 -5.06 31.94
CA GLU A 176 2.83 -4.88 33.23
C GLU A 176 3.88 -3.76 33.17
N ILE A 177 4.61 -3.65 32.06
CA ILE A 177 5.59 -2.58 31.83
C ILE A 177 4.92 -1.21 31.74
N LEU A 178 3.78 -1.12 31.04
CA LEU A 178 3.01 0.12 30.94
C LEU A 178 2.41 0.56 32.28
N ALA A 179 2.05 -0.40 33.14
CA ALA A 179 1.58 -0.12 34.51
C ALA A 179 2.70 0.50 35.38
N ILE A 180 3.95 0.02 35.27
CA ILE A 180 5.12 0.63 35.93
C ILE A 180 5.34 2.07 35.47
N ALA A 181 5.03 2.34 34.20
CA ALA A 181 5.15 3.66 33.58
C ALA A 181 3.96 4.59 33.90
N GLY A 182 2.93 4.12 34.62
CA GLY A 182 1.73 4.90 34.96
C GLY A 182 0.86 5.28 33.75
N LEU A 183 0.84 4.45 32.70
CA LEU A 183 0.24 4.72 31.38
C LEU A 183 -0.99 3.85 31.05
N ASP A 184 -1.72 3.35 32.07
CA ASP A 184 -3.00 2.63 31.90
C ASP A 184 -4.14 3.49 31.32
#